data_AF-A0A961LTL2-F1
#
_entry.id   AF-A0A961LTL2-F1
#
_cell.length_a   1.000
_cell.length_b   1.000
_cell.length_c   1.000
_cell.angle_alpha   90.00
_cell.angle_beta   90.00
_cell.angle_gamma   90.00
#
_symmetry.space_group_name_H-M   'P 1'
#
loop_
_entity.id
_entity.type
_entity.pdbx_description
1 polymer ?
#
loop_
_entity_poly.entity_id
_entity_poly.type
_entity_poly.pdbx_seq_one_letter_code
_entity_poly.pdbx_strand_id
1 'polypeptide(L)' 'MRLATDAELRVFVLARIERLSFDRIAAEIAEEFPPDRRVSRSSLHRWWHRHGRHVEIPNRL' A
#
# COMPACT_ATOMS: atom_id res chain seq x y z
N MET A 1 2.30 9.79 7.66
CA MET A 1 2.35 8.31 7.60
C MET A 1 3.05 7.92 6.30
N ARG A 2 3.90 6.87 6.30
CA ARG A 2 4.81 6.53 5.20
C ARG A 2 4.15 6.49 3.81
N LEU A 3 2.98 5.87 3.66
CA LEU A 3 2.22 5.82 2.39
C LEU A 3 1.81 7.18 1.82
N ALA A 4 1.73 8.23 2.66
CA ALA A 4 1.41 9.59 2.22
C ALA A 4 2.63 10.36 1.72
N THR A 5 3.84 9.95 2.11
CA THR A 5 5.10 10.65 1.77
C THR A 5 5.99 9.86 0.80
N ASP A 6 5.81 8.53 0.74
CA ASP A 6 6.56 7.62 -0.13
C ASP A 6 5.71 7.27 -1.36
N ALA A 7 6.08 7.83 -2.51
CA ALA A 7 5.34 7.64 -3.76
C ALA A 7 5.52 6.22 -4.33
N GLU A 8 6.74 5.68 -4.25
CA GLU A 8 7.05 4.33 -4.75
C GLU A 8 6.29 3.27 -3.95
N LEU A 9 6.30 3.36 -2.61
CA LEU A 9 5.54 2.46 -1.76
C LEU A 9 4.03 2.57 -2.04
N ARG A 10 3.53 3.77 -2.34
CA ARG A 10 2.12 3.99 -2.69
C ARG A 10 1.77 3.29 -4.01
N VAL A 11 2.58 3.46 -5.05
CA VAL A 11 2.38 2.81 -6.34
C VAL A 11 2.40 1.29 -6.18
N PHE A 12 3.35 0.76 -5.40
CA PHE A 12 3.46 -0.67 -5.10
C PHE A 12 2.17 -1.22 -4.47
N VAL A 13 1.64 -0.51 -3.47
CA VAL A 13 0.40 -0.89 -2.79
C VAL A 13 -0.80 -0.81 -3.72
N LEU A 14 -0.96 0.29 -4.48
CA LEU A 14 -2.08 0.49 -5.39
C LEU A 14 -2.15 -0.57 -6.49
N ALA A 15 -1.00 -1.02 -6.99
CA ALA A 15 -0.94 -2.08 -8.01
C ALA A 15 -1.46 -3.44 -7.49
N ARG A 16 -1.56 -3.63 -6.17
CA ARG A 16 -1.88 -4.91 -5.52
C ARG A 16 -3.18 -4.90 -4.73
N ILE A 17 -3.66 -3.72 -4.33
CA ILE A 17 -4.78 -3.57 -3.38
C ILE A 17 -6.11 -4.14 -3.87
N GLU A 18 -6.28 -4.30 -5.19
CA GLU A 18 -7.45 -4.94 -5.78
C GLU A 18 -7.38 -6.47 -5.82
N ARG A 19 -6.17 -7.04 -5.76
CA ARG A 19 -5.93 -8.48 -5.97
C ARG A 19 -5.48 -9.20 -4.71
N LEU A 20 -4.89 -8.48 -3.76
CA LEU A 20 -4.28 -9.03 -2.54
C LEU A 20 -4.91 -8.43 -1.29
N SER A 21 -4.96 -9.22 -0.22
CA SER A 21 -5.36 -8.73 1.09
C SER A 21 -4.27 -7.84 1.71
N PHE A 22 -4.64 -6.97 2.66
CA PHE A 22 -3.67 -6.10 3.35
C PHE A 22 -2.57 -6.88 4.07
N ASP A 23 -2.86 -8.09 4.54
CA ASP A 23 -1.88 -8.96 5.19
C ASP A 23 -0.83 -9.46 4.18
N ARG A 24 -1.26 -9.84 2.98
CA ARG A 24 -0.34 -10.24 1.91
C ARG A 24 0.48 -9.08 1.39
N ILE A 25 -0.13 -7.90 1.22
CA ILE A 25 0.58 -6.69 0.82
C ILE A 25 1.64 -6.30 1.86
N ALA A 26 1.34 -6.40 3.15
CA ALA A 26 2.31 -6.12 4.21
C ALA A 26 3.49 -7.10 4.19
N ALA A 27 3.24 -8.38 3.89
CA ALA A 27 4.29 -9.38 3.73
C ALA A 27 5.19 -9.07 2.53
N GLU A 28 4.62 -8.79 1.36
CA GLU A 28 5.40 -8.43 0.16
C GLU A 28 6.20 -7.13 0.36
N ILE A 29 5.64 -6.15 1.09
CA ILE A 29 6.38 -4.94 1.46
C ILE A 29 7.58 -5.28 2.35
N ALA A 30 7.45 -6.26 3.26
CA ALA A 30 8.56 -6.66 4.12
C ALA A 30 9.69 -7.35 3.35
N GLU A 31 9.37 -8.01 2.23
CA GLU A 31 10.35 -8.65 1.34
C GLU A 31 11.05 -7.64 0.43
N GLU A 32 10.29 -6.71 -0.16
CA GLU A 32 10.78 -5.77 -1.20
C GLU A 32 11.38 -4.48 -0.64
N PHE A 33 10.94 -4.03 0.55
CA PHE A 33 11.33 -2.75 1.12
C PHE A 33 12.19 -2.90 2.38
N PRO A 34 13.18 -2.00 2.58
CA PRO A 34 13.99 -1.99 3.79
C PRO A 34 13.13 -1.77 5.04
N PRO A 35 13.59 -2.22 6.23
CA PRO A 35 12.79 -2.22 7.46
C PRO A 35 12.14 -0.88 7.82
N ASP A 36 12.80 0.24 7.51
CA ASP A 36 12.29 1.57 7.81
C ASP A 36 11.07 1.93 6.93
N ARG A 37 11.00 1.41 5.70
CA ARG A 37 9.92 1.64 4.72
C ARG A 37 8.74 0.69 4.89
N ARG A 38 8.86 -0.34 5.72
CA ARG A 38 7.79 -1.32 5.94
C ARG A 38 6.58 -0.69 6.60
N VAL A 39 5.39 -1.22 6.27
CA VAL A 39 4.13 -0.80 6.87
C VAL A 39 3.33 -2.00 7.34
N SER A 40 2.65 -1.84 8.47
CA SER A 40 1.76 -2.86 9.00
C SER A 40 0.43 -2.91 8.25
N ARG A 41 -0.24 -4.07 8.30
CA ARG A 41 -1.63 -4.28 7.85
C ARG A 41 -2.56 -3.16 8.32
N SER A 42 -2.53 -2.81 9.60
CA SER A 42 -3.39 -1.76 10.17
C SER A 42 -3.09 -0.37 9.60
N SER A 43 -1.84 -0.10 9.22
CA SER A 43 -1.45 1.15 8.56
C SER A 43 -1.97 1.20 7.13
N LEU A 44 -1.88 0.10 6.39
CA LEU A 44 -2.50 -0.05 5.06
C LEU A 44 -4.02 0.14 5.12
N HIS A 45 -4.70 -0.53 6.05
CA HIS A 45 -6.16 -0.41 6.22
C HIS A 45 -6.58 1.04 6.52
N ARG A 46 -5.93 1.71 7.49
CA ARG A 46 -6.22 3.11 7.83
C ARG A 46 -5.98 4.05 6.66
N TRP A 47 -4.89 3.83 5.92
CA TRP A 47 -4.58 4.61 4.73
C TRP A 47 -5.66 4.48 3.67
N TRP A 48 -5.99 3.23 3.31
CA TRP A 48 -6.95 2.92 2.26
C TRP A 48 -8.34 3.46 2.59
N HIS A 49 -8.81 3.28 3.82
CA HIS A 49 -10.11 3.81 4.23
C HIS A 49 -10.18 5.34 4.20
N ARG A 50 -9.06 6.03 4.48
CA ARG A 50 -8.99 7.50 4.47
C ARG A 50 -8.80 8.07 3.07
N HIS A 51 -7.99 7.44 2.22
CA HIS A 51 -7.53 8.01 0.96
C HIS A 51 -8.02 7.27 -0.27
N GLY A 52 -8.32 5.97 -0.19
CA GLY A 52 -8.61 5.11 -1.35
C GLY A 52 -9.77 5.58 -2.23
N ARG A 53 -10.70 6.38 -1.70
CA ARG A 53 -11.78 7.02 -2.48
C ARG A 53 -11.30 8.10 -3.46
N HIS A 54 -10.07 8.60 -3.29
CA HIS A 54 -9.50 9.70 -4.06
C HIS A 54 -8.23 9.30 -4.83
N VAL A 55 -7.83 8.03 -4.78
CA VAL A 55 -6.62 7.58 -5.45
C VAL A 55 -6.99 6.90 -6.75
N GLU A 56 -6.41 7.38 -7.85
CA GLU A 56 -6.51 6.72 -9.14
C GLU A 56 -5.70 5.41 -9.09
N ILE A 57 -6.37 4.29 -9.34
CA ILE A 57 -5.74 2.97 -9.33
C ILE A 57 -5.16 2.76 -10.74
N PRO A 58 -3.83 2.60 -10.91
CA PRO A 58 -3.18 2.66 -12.23
C PRO A 58 -3.47 1.51 -13.20
N ASN A 59 -4.51 0.69 -12.98
CA ASN A 59 -4.78 -0.49 -13.80
C ASN A 59 -6.26 -0.85 -13.91
N ARG A 60 -7.13 0.16 -14.10
CA ARG A 60 -8.44 -0.09 -14.71
C ARG A 60 -8.24 -0.33 -16.21
N LEU A 61 -7.93 -1.56 -16.58
CA LEU A 61 -8.14 -2.08 -17.94
C LEU A 61 -9.52 -2.73 -18.01
#